data_AF-A0A7X7G5N3-F1
#
_entry.id   AF-A0A7X7G5N3-F1
#
_cell.length_a   1.000
_cell.length_b   1.000
_cell.length_c   1.000
_cell.angle_alpha   90.00
_cell.angle_beta   90.00
_cell.angle_gamma   90.00
#
_symmetry.space_group_name_H-M   'P 1'
#
loop_
_entity.id
_entity.type
_entity.pdbx_description
1 polymer ?
#
loop_
_entity_poly.entity_id
_entity_poly.type
_entity_poly.pdbx_seq_one_letter_code
_entity_poly.pdbx_strand_id
1 'polypeptide(L)'
;MPALLGIFLAQPKERPGWGVTRQQTAVFTPDGARLREIPAGTLLEFRGVRASSKGQMIECLLVQTDSLSPPRLVSGADVLLFTGSHKRLSARQRADLQAYYELNGRILRRKNELLQIAGAKNPHFAAYREAHAKLMGNIDRARELAARRDRLTDFEKMQAENHLRELKVSEARLRAEYDAIHARFREWKARHAEELPDPEKDPSVTAWRREMGERRASIAGLAY
;
A
#
# COMPACT_ATOMS: atom_id res chain seq x y z
N MET A 1 -9.72 -16.47 16.92
CA MET A 1 -9.93 -15.50 18.02
C MET A 1 -10.71 -14.31 17.49
N PRO A 2 -11.65 -13.72 18.25
CA PRO A 2 -12.39 -12.54 17.81
C PRO A 2 -11.42 -11.35 17.66
N ALA A 3 -11.48 -10.68 16.52
CA ALA A 3 -10.59 -9.57 16.15
C ALA A 3 -11.02 -8.22 16.76
N LEU A 4 -12.28 -8.08 17.16
CA LEU A 4 -12.85 -6.87 17.77
C LEU A 4 -14.19 -7.22 18.45
N LEU A 5 -14.20 -7.63 19.73
CA LEU A 5 -15.45 -7.87 20.51
C LEU A 5 -16.58 -8.61 19.75
N GLY A 6 -16.26 -9.76 19.13
CA GLY A 6 -17.21 -10.57 18.35
C GLY A 6 -17.24 -10.26 16.84
N ILE A 7 -16.37 -9.37 16.35
CA ILE A 7 -16.08 -9.19 14.92
C ILE A 7 -14.79 -9.92 14.57
N PHE A 8 -14.77 -10.56 13.40
CA PHE A 8 -13.66 -11.37 12.93
C PHE A 8 -13.02 -10.71 11.70
N LEU A 9 -11.69 -10.78 11.62
CA LEU A 9 -10.99 -10.49 10.38
C LEU A 9 -11.48 -11.45 9.31
N ALA A 10 -11.81 -10.93 8.13
CA ALA A 10 -12.25 -11.76 7.03
C ALA A 10 -11.10 -12.68 6.59
N GLN A 11 -11.32 -13.99 6.69
CA GLN A 11 -10.39 -15.00 6.18
C GLN A 11 -10.53 -15.11 4.65
N PRO A 12 -9.54 -15.69 3.93
CA PRO A 12 -9.54 -15.75 2.46
C PRO A 12 -10.79 -16.38 1.80
N LYS A 13 -11.54 -17.22 2.54
CA LYS A 13 -12.77 -17.88 2.07
C LYS A 13 -14.06 -17.23 2.60
N GLU A 14 -13.95 -16.21 3.44
CA GLU A 14 -15.10 -15.52 4.02
C GLU A 14 -15.43 -14.28 3.21
N ARG A 15 -16.73 -14.00 3.06
CA ARG A 15 -17.16 -12.75 2.43
C ARG A 15 -17.02 -11.59 3.42
N PRO A 16 -16.17 -10.58 3.14
CA PRO A 16 -16.11 -9.39 3.98
C PRO A 16 -17.43 -8.64 3.94
N GLY A 17 -17.76 -7.96 5.04
CA GLY A 17 -18.91 -7.05 5.09
C GLY A 17 -18.50 -5.58 5.20
N TRP A 18 -17.35 -5.30 5.79
CA TRP A 18 -16.87 -3.94 5.99
C TRP A 18 -15.34 -3.90 6.18
N GLY A 19 -14.76 -2.71 6.27
CA GLY A 19 -13.34 -2.54 6.51
C GLY A 19 -12.97 -1.18 7.07
N VAL A 20 -11.67 -1.02 7.32
CA VAL A 20 -11.05 0.24 7.74
C VAL A 20 -9.74 0.46 7.00
N THR A 21 -9.47 1.69 6.58
CA THR A 21 -8.18 2.04 5.97
C THR A 21 -7.07 2.03 7.02
N ARG A 22 -5.98 1.30 6.76
CA ARG A 22 -4.84 1.19 7.68
C ARG A 22 -3.87 2.36 7.52
N GLN A 23 -3.84 2.95 6.34
CA GLN A 23 -3.00 4.08 5.99
C GLN A 23 -3.78 5.05 5.10
N GLN A 24 -3.18 6.21 4.82
CA GLN A 24 -3.73 7.11 3.82
C GLN A 24 -3.75 6.41 2.46
N THR A 25 -4.89 6.41 1.80
CA THR A 25 -5.10 5.71 0.52
C THR A 25 -5.78 6.61 -0.49
N ALA A 26 -5.41 6.45 -1.76
CA ALA A 26 -6.15 7.05 -2.85
C ALA A 26 -7.51 6.35 -3.03
N VAL A 27 -8.51 7.14 -3.44
CA VAL A 27 -9.85 6.70 -3.79
C VAL A 27 -10.06 6.94 -5.28
N PHE A 28 -10.66 5.96 -5.93
CA PHE A 28 -10.97 6.00 -7.35
C PHE A 28 -12.47 5.82 -7.57
N THR A 29 -12.95 6.31 -8.70
CA THR A 29 -14.27 5.96 -9.22
C THR A 29 -14.31 4.49 -9.69
N PRO A 30 -15.50 3.89 -9.91
CA PRO A 30 -15.59 2.53 -10.44
C PRO A 30 -14.96 2.33 -11.83
N ASP A 31 -14.87 3.38 -12.64
CA ASP A 31 -14.17 3.44 -13.94
C ASP A 31 -12.65 3.66 -13.80
N GLY A 32 -12.15 3.89 -12.59
CA GLY A 32 -10.71 3.95 -12.30
C GLY A 32 -10.10 5.35 -12.28
N ALA A 33 -10.91 6.41 -12.46
CA ALA A 33 -10.43 7.79 -12.32
C ALA A 33 -10.10 8.09 -10.85
N ARG A 34 -8.92 8.67 -10.60
CA ARG A 34 -8.50 9.07 -9.26
C ARG A 34 -9.32 10.27 -8.80
N LEU A 35 -9.88 10.21 -7.60
CA LEU A 35 -10.68 11.28 -7.02
C LEU A 35 -9.90 12.11 -6.01
N ARG A 36 -9.51 11.48 -4.89
CA ARG A 36 -8.85 12.13 -3.75
C ARG A 36 -8.13 11.10 -2.91
N GLU A 37 -7.43 11.56 -1.89
CA GLU A 37 -6.93 10.70 -0.83
C GLU A 37 -7.85 10.78 0.40
N ILE A 38 -7.94 9.68 1.14
CA ILE A 38 -8.67 9.59 2.40
C ILE A 38 -7.70 9.17 3.51
N PRO A 39 -7.92 9.64 4.75
CA PRO A 39 -7.06 9.30 5.87
C PRO A 39 -7.19 7.81 6.24
N ALA A 40 -6.18 7.32 6.97
CA ALA A 40 -6.29 6.08 7.73
C ALA A 40 -7.43 6.20 8.76
N GLY A 41 -8.03 5.08 9.16
CA GLY A 41 -9.20 5.09 10.05
C GLY A 41 -10.53 5.36 9.34
N THR A 42 -10.54 5.52 8.02
CA THR A 42 -11.81 5.66 7.28
C THR A 42 -12.53 4.31 7.22
N LEU A 43 -13.79 4.27 7.66
CA LEU A 43 -14.64 3.09 7.60
C LEU A 43 -15.27 2.94 6.21
N LEU A 44 -15.44 1.69 5.78
CA LEU A 44 -16.06 1.37 4.49
C LEU A 44 -16.97 0.15 4.59
N GLU A 45 -18.03 0.14 3.80
CA GLU A 45 -18.86 -1.04 3.56
C GLU A 45 -18.38 -1.78 2.31
N PHE A 46 -18.10 -3.07 2.44
CA PHE A 46 -17.58 -3.88 1.34
C PHE A 46 -18.71 -4.20 0.34
N ARG A 47 -18.41 -4.06 -0.96
CA ARG A 47 -19.34 -4.42 -2.05
C ARG A 47 -18.76 -5.48 -2.96
N GLY A 48 -17.46 -5.44 -3.22
CA GLY A 48 -16.80 -6.43 -4.07
C GLY A 48 -15.31 -6.19 -4.21
N VAL A 49 -14.71 -6.93 -5.14
CA VAL A 49 -13.29 -6.84 -5.47
C VAL A 49 -13.14 -6.73 -6.98
N ARG A 50 -12.19 -5.90 -7.43
CA ARG A 50 -11.84 -5.74 -8.85
C ARG A 50 -10.35 -5.95 -9.02
N ALA A 51 -9.96 -6.68 -10.06
CA ALA A 51 -8.56 -6.78 -10.44
C ALA A 51 -8.11 -5.49 -11.12
N SER A 52 -6.87 -5.07 -10.87
CA SER A 52 -6.22 -3.97 -11.57
C SER A 52 -4.75 -4.29 -11.82
N SER A 53 -4.09 -3.52 -12.68
CA SER A 53 -2.63 -3.62 -12.90
C SER A 53 -1.81 -3.35 -11.62
N LYS A 54 -2.40 -2.67 -10.63
CA LYS A 54 -1.77 -2.36 -9.33
C LYS A 54 -2.16 -3.35 -8.22
N GLY A 55 -2.82 -4.45 -8.57
CA GLY A 55 -3.32 -5.45 -7.63
C GLY A 55 -4.82 -5.35 -7.40
N GLN A 56 -5.26 -5.92 -6.29
CA GLN A 56 -6.68 -6.02 -5.95
C GLN A 56 -7.22 -4.67 -5.45
N MET A 57 -8.31 -4.22 -6.04
CA MET A 57 -9.08 -3.05 -5.61
C MET A 57 -10.34 -3.51 -4.88
N ILE A 58 -10.65 -2.87 -3.75
CA ILE A 58 -11.88 -3.10 -2.99
C ILE A 58 -12.93 -2.10 -3.49
N GLU A 59 -14.04 -2.63 -3.99
CA GLU A 59 -15.24 -1.86 -4.27
C GLU A 59 -16.04 -1.71 -2.98
N CYS A 60 -16.29 -0.47 -2.59
CA CYS A 60 -16.86 -0.15 -1.30
C CYS A 60 -17.68 1.15 -1.32
N LEU A 61 -18.51 1.32 -0.29
CA LEU A 61 -19.11 2.61 0.05
C LEU A 61 -18.33 3.19 1.23
N LEU A 62 -17.88 4.43 1.11
CA LEU A 62 -17.21 5.10 2.23
C LEU A 62 -18.26 5.53 3.24
N VAL A 63 -18.06 5.16 4.51
CA VAL A 63 -18.92 5.57 5.61
C VAL A 63 -18.50 6.96 6.04
N GLN A 64 -19.29 7.97 5.71
CA GLN A 64 -19.16 9.31 6.30
C GLN A 64 -20.05 9.40 7.55
N THR A 65 -19.84 10.44 8.36
CA THR A 65 -20.50 10.64 9.67
C THR A 65 -22.02 10.45 9.60
N ASP A 66 -22.68 10.77 8.46
CA ASP A 66 -24.14 10.66 8.32
C ASP A 66 -24.66 10.10 6.97
N SER A 67 -23.80 9.60 6.06
CA SER A 67 -24.28 8.94 4.83
C SER A 67 -23.22 8.10 4.12
N LEU A 68 -23.67 7.19 3.26
CA LEU A 68 -22.81 6.41 2.37
C LEU A 68 -22.61 7.18 1.06
N SER A 69 -21.34 7.37 0.68
CA SER A 69 -21.01 7.90 -0.65
C SER A 69 -21.33 6.88 -1.75
N PRO A 70 -21.48 7.27 -3.02
CA PRO A 70 -21.57 6.30 -4.13
C PRO A 70 -20.36 5.34 -4.15
N PRO A 71 -20.48 4.16 -4.81
CA PRO A 71 -19.40 3.17 -4.89
C PRO A 71 -18.06 3.77 -5.32
N ARG A 72 -17.01 3.37 -4.60
CA ARG A 72 -15.62 3.78 -4.80
C ARG A 72 -14.70 2.56 -4.82
N LEU A 73 -13.52 2.74 -5.40
CA LEU A 73 -12.43 1.78 -5.35
C LEU A 73 -11.30 2.29 -4.46
N VAL A 74 -10.80 1.42 -3.59
CA VAL A 74 -9.59 1.65 -2.76
C VAL A 74 -8.65 0.45 -2.89
N SER A 75 -7.35 0.63 -2.67
CA SER A 75 -6.39 -0.47 -2.73
C SER A 75 -6.67 -1.50 -1.63
N GLY A 76 -6.72 -2.78 -1.98
CA GLY A 76 -6.86 -3.87 -1.01
C GLY A 76 -5.68 -4.00 -0.06
N ALA A 77 -4.48 -3.56 -0.47
CA ALA A 77 -3.30 -3.54 0.40
C ALA A 77 -3.43 -2.51 1.55
N ASP A 78 -4.27 -1.49 1.38
CA ASP A 78 -4.40 -0.37 2.30
C ASP A 78 -5.56 -0.54 3.28
N VAL A 79 -6.34 -1.62 3.16
CA VAL A 79 -7.57 -1.86 3.92
C VAL A 79 -7.44 -3.13 4.75
N LEU A 80 -7.97 -3.09 5.97
CA LEU A 80 -8.25 -4.28 6.75
C LEU A 80 -9.74 -4.61 6.65
N LEU A 81 -10.05 -5.85 6.29
CA LEU A 81 -11.40 -6.32 6.03
C LEU A 81 -11.92 -7.21 7.16
N PHE A 82 -13.19 -7.03 7.49
CA PHE A 82 -13.88 -7.73 8.56
C PHE A 82 -15.18 -8.35 8.07
N THR A 83 -15.58 -9.46 8.68
CA THR A 83 -16.91 -10.05 8.47
C THR A 83 -17.99 -9.26 9.23
N GLY A 84 -19.25 -9.50 8.88
CA GLY A 84 -20.39 -8.86 9.56
C GLY A 84 -20.57 -7.38 9.20
N SER A 85 -20.92 -6.54 10.18
CA SER A 85 -21.21 -5.12 9.94
C SER A 85 -20.58 -4.25 11.04
N HIS A 86 -19.99 -3.12 10.63
CA HIS A 86 -19.45 -2.10 11.54
C HIS A 86 -20.54 -1.50 12.47
N LYS A 87 -21.82 -1.65 12.13
CA LYS A 87 -22.95 -1.19 12.95
C LYS A 87 -23.14 -2.00 14.22
N ARG A 88 -22.54 -3.20 14.32
CA ARG A 88 -22.51 -4.00 15.55
C ARG A 88 -21.60 -3.42 16.63
N LEU A 89 -20.67 -2.54 16.25
CA LEU A 89 -19.88 -1.77 17.21
C LEU A 89 -20.73 -0.63 17.79
N SER A 90 -20.53 -0.30 19.06
CA SER A 90 -21.01 0.96 19.63
C SER A 90 -20.30 2.15 18.97
N ALA A 91 -20.88 3.35 19.11
CA ALA A 91 -20.27 4.58 18.59
C ALA A 91 -18.85 4.81 19.17
N ARG A 92 -18.68 4.55 20.48
CA ARG A 92 -17.38 4.63 21.16
C ARG A 92 -16.36 3.65 20.57
N GLN A 93 -16.74 2.38 20.38
CA GLN A 93 -15.83 1.38 19.80
C GLN A 93 -15.43 1.71 18.36
N ARG A 94 -16.36 2.26 17.55
CA ARG A 94 -16.00 2.75 16.22
C ARG A 94 -15.00 3.90 16.31
N ALA A 95 -15.26 4.90 17.16
CA ALA A 95 -14.37 6.03 17.34
C ALA A 95 -12.97 5.59 17.79
N ASP A 96 -12.87 4.66 18.73
CA ASP A 96 -11.59 4.12 19.20
C ASP A 96 -10.83 3.41 18.07
N LEU A 97 -11.53 2.60 17.26
CA LEU A 97 -10.93 1.92 16.09
C LEU A 97 -10.43 2.91 15.04
N GLN A 98 -11.22 3.94 14.73
CA GLN A 98 -10.84 4.98 13.77
C GLN A 98 -9.61 5.74 14.28
N ALA A 99 -9.62 6.19 15.54
CA ALA A 99 -8.49 6.87 16.16
C ALA A 99 -7.21 6.02 16.18
N TYR A 100 -7.33 4.71 16.44
CA TYR A 100 -6.21 3.78 16.39
C TYR A 100 -5.56 3.71 14.99
N TYR A 101 -6.37 3.59 13.94
CA TYR A 101 -5.81 3.56 12.58
C TYR A 101 -5.40 4.93 12.07
N GLU A 102 -6.00 6.02 12.54
CA GLU A 102 -5.50 7.38 12.30
C GLU A 102 -4.08 7.56 12.84
N LEU A 103 -3.81 7.09 14.07
CA LEU A 103 -2.44 7.08 14.63
C LEU A 103 -1.50 6.23 13.78
N ASN A 104 -1.92 5.05 13.32
CA ASN A 104 -1.13 4.23 12.40
C ASN A 104 -0.78 4.99 11.12
N GLY A 105 -1.76 5.70 10.53
CA GLY A 105 -1.54 6.52 9.35
C GLY A 105 -0.57 7.67 9.58
N ARG A 106 -0.63 8.33 10.76
CA ARG A 106 0.33 9.38 11.15
C ARG A 106 1.74 8.83 11.29
N ILE A 107 1.89 7.68 11.96
CA ILE A 107 3.17 6.99 12.11
C ILE A 107 3.78 6.66 10.74
N LEU A 108 3.01 6.01 9.85
CA LEU A 108 3.51 5.61 8.53
C LEU A 108 3.90 6.83 7.68
N ARG A 109 3.10 7.90 7.70
CA ARG A 109 3.42 9.15 7.00
C ARG A 109 4.72 9.76 7.51
N ARG A 110 4.86 9.89 8.84
CA ARG A 110 6.06 10.45 9.45
C ARG A 110 7.30 9.62 9.13
N LYS A 111 7.20 8.29 9.16
CA LYS A 111 8.31 7.42 8.75
C LYS A 111 8.69 7.65 7.29
N ASN A 112 7.71 7.73 6.40
CA ASN A 112 7.96 8.00 4.99
C ASN A 112 8.61 9.37 4.78
N GLU A 113 8.17 10.41 5.49
CA GLU A 113 8.80 11.74 5.47
C GLU A 113 10.27 11.66 5.90
N LEU A 114 10.57 10.97 7.01
CA LEU A 114 11.95 10.80 7.48
C LEU A 114 12.81 10.02 6.49
N LEU A 115 12.25 9.01 5.83
CA LEU A 115 12.93 8.29 4.74
C LEU A 115 13.18 9.19 3.52
N GLN A 116 12.25 10.10 3.18
CA GLN A 116 12.48 11.07 2.10
C GLN A 116 13.55 12.09 2.48
N ILE A 117 13.57 12.57 3.73
CA ILE A 117 14.62 13.47 4.24
C ILE A 117 15.98 12.76 4.19
N ALA A 118 16.06 11.52 4.65
CA ALA A 118 17.28 10.71 4.59
C ALA A 118 17.72 10.45 3.13
N GLY A 119 16.76 10.16 2.24
CA GLY A 119 16.99 10.00 0.82
C GLY A 119 17.52 11.27 0.16
N ALA A 120 16.93 12.43 0.46
CA ALA A 120 17.33 13.72 -0.10
C ALA A 120 18.77 14.12 0.27
N LYS A 121 19.28 13.68 1.43
CA LYS A 121 20.70 13.87 1.81
C LYS A 121 21.66 12.97 1.03
N ASN A 122 21.18 11.82 0.53
CA ASN A 122 22.04 10.86 -0.16
C ASN A 122 22.27 11.32 -1.61
N PRO A 123 23.53 11.63 -2.01
CA PRO A 123 23.84 12.13 -3.34
C PRO A 123 23.50 11.12 -4.45
N HIS A 124 23.35 9.83 -4.12
CA HIS A 124 22.99 8.78 -5.06
C HIS A 124 21.48 8.54 -5.16
N PHE A 125 20.64 9.24 -4.40
CA PHE A 125 19.20 8.97 -4.35
C PHE A 125 18.48 9.21 -5.69
N ALA A 126 18.83 10.29 -6.40
CA ALA A 126 18.25 10.58 -7.71
C ALA A 126 18.57 9.47 -8.73
N ALA A 127 19.85 9.09 -8.83
CA ALA A 127 20.30 8.01 -9.69
C ALA A 127 19.66 6.65 -9.30
N TYR A 128 19.54 6.37 -7.99
CA TYR A 128 18.87 5.17 -7.49
C TYR A 128 17.40 5.11 -7.91
N ARG A 129 16.66 6.22 -7.75
CA ARG A 129 15.25 6.30 -8.16
C ARG A 129 15.07 6.11 -9.66
N GLU A 130 15.94 6.71 -10.46
CA GLU A 130 15.91 6.59 -11.92
C GLU A 130 16.21 5.16 -12.38
N ALA A 131 17.27 4.54 -11.85
CA ALA A 131 17.64 3.16 -12.17
C ALA A 131 16.53 2.17 -11.80
N HIS A 132 15.92 2.33 -10.62
CA HIS A 132 14.77 1.54 -10.19
C HIS A 132 13.57 1.71 -11.14
N ALA A 133 13.24 2.95 -11.52
CA ALA A 133 12.15 3.22 -12.44
C ALA A 133 12.37 2.59 -13.83
N LYS A 134 13.60 2.65 -14.36
CA LYS A 134 13.96 2.01 -15.64
C LYS A 134 13.82 0.49 -15.57
N LEU A 135 14.34 -0.14 -14.52
CA LEU A 135 14.24 -1.59 -14.32
C LEU A 135 12.77 -2.03 -14.23
N MET A 136 11.98 -1.39 -13.38
CA MET A 136 10.56 -1.73 -13.21
C MET A 136 9.77 -1.50 -14.50
N GLY A 137 10.00 -0.39 -15.21
CA GLY A 137 9.36 -0.14 -16.50
C GLY A 137 9.74 -1.15 -17.59
N ASN A 138 10.92 -1.76 -17.53
CA ASN A 138 11.29 -2.87 -18.42
C ASN A 138 10.52 -4.16 -18.06
N ILE A 139 10.46 -4.49 -16.77
CA ILE A 139 9.73 -5.67 -16.25
C ILE A 139 8.24 -5.57 -16.59
N ASP A 140 7.63 -4.40 -16.40
CA ASP A 140 6.21 -4.18 -16.69
C ASP A 140 5.91 -4.32 -18.19
N ARG A 141 6.75 -3.72 -19.06
CA ARG A 141 6.63 -3.90 -20.52
C ARG A 141 6.76 -5.36 -20.94
N ALA A 142 7.71 -6.09 -20.36
CA ALA A 142 7.89 -7.52 -20.64
C ALA A 142 6.66 -8.33 -20.19
N ARG A 143 6.10 -8.04 -19.01
CA ARG A 143 4.88 -8.67 -18.49
C ARG A 143 3.68 -8.40 -19.39
N GLU A 144 3.48 -7.14 -19.79
CA GLU A 144 2.38 -6.75 -20.68
C GLU A 144 2.47 -7.42 -22.05
N LEU A 145 3.67 -7.45 -22.64
CA LEU A 145 3.87 -8.10 -23.92
C LEU A 145 3.68 -9.63 -23.82
N ALA A 146 4.18 -10.25 -22.76
CA ALA A 146 3.97 -11.68 -22.52
C ALA A 146 2.48 -12.03 -22.40
N ALA A 147 1.69 -11.20 -21.70
CA ALA A 147 0.24 -11.41 -21.57
C ALA A 147 -0.52 -11.24 -22.89
N ARG A 148 -0.02 -10.42 -23.82
CA ARG A 148 -0.61 -10.21 -25.15
C ARG A 148 -0.18 -11.27 -26.16
N ARG A 149 1.06 -11.77 -26.06
CA ARG A 149 1.67 -12.74 -26.99
C ARG A 149 0.78 -13.95 -27.26
N ASP A 150 0.12 -14.48 -26.23
CA ASP A 150 -0.69 -15.70 -26.36
C ASP A 150 -1.94 -15.53 -27.23
N ARG A 151 -2.28 -14.28 -27.57
CA ARG A 151 -3.39 -13.92 -28.47
C ARG A 151 -2.94 -13.55 -29.89
N LEU A 152 -1.63 -13.49 -30.14
CA LEU A 152 -1.04 -13.17 -31.44
C LEU A 152 -0.79 -14.44 -32.24
N THR A 153 -0.81 -14.34 -33.57
CA THR A 153 -0.55 -15.46 -34.50
C THR A 153 0.63 -15.16 -35.41
N ASP A 154 1.23 -16.22 -35.93
CA ASP A 154 2.25 -16.21 -37.00
C ASP A 154 3.36 -15.16 -36.81
N PHE A 155 3.44 -14.19 -37.72
CA PHE A 155 4.49 -13.17 -37.75
C PHE A 155 4.45 -12.23 -36.55
N GLU A 156 3.26 -11.82 -36.10
CA GLU A 156 3.10 -10.92 -34.95
C GLU A 156 3.57 -11.61 -33.66
N LYS A 157 3.29 -12.91 -33.52
CA LYS A 157 3.78 -13.72 -32.41
C LYS A 157 5.30 -13.83 -32.43
N MET A 158 5.90 -14.07 -33.60
CA MET A 158 7.36 -14.12 -33.75
C MET A 158 8.02 -12.78 -33.40
N GLN A 159 7.45 -11.64 -33.83
CA GLN A 159 7.94 -10.31 -33.46
C GLN A 159 7.84 -10.07 -31.95
N ALA A 160 6.72 -10.43 -31.32
CA ALA A 160 6.55 -10.32 -29.88
C ALA A 160 7.58 -11.18 -29.11
N GLU A 161 7.87 -12.40 -29.57
CA GLU A 161 8.89 -13.26 -28.97
C GLU A 161 10.30 -12.67 -29.10
N ASN A 162 10.65 -12.09 -30.25
CA ASN A 162 11.93 -11.42 -30.43
C ASN A 162 12.06 -10.20 -29.50
N HIS A 163 11.01 -9.39 -29.39
CA HIS A 163 11.03 -8.24 -28.48
C HIS A 163 11.09 -8.66 -27.00
N LEU A 164 10.44 -9.77 -26.62
CA LEU A 164 10.60 -10.35 -25.28
C LEU A 164 12.05 -10.77 -24.99
N ARG A 165 12.78 -11.29 -25.99
CA ARG A 165 14.22 -11.60 -25.83
C ARG A 165 15.04 -10.33 -25.62
N GLU A 166 14.78 -9.27 -26.38
CA GLU A 166 15.43 -7.96 -26.22
C GLU A 166 15.19 -7.36 -24.82
N LEU A 167 13.94 -7.42 -24.35
CA LEU A 167 13.57 -6.95 -23.01
C LEU A 167 14.25 -7.78 -21.92
N LYS A 168 14.43 -9.09 -22.11
CA LYS A 168 15.13 -9.96 -21.16
C LYS A 168 16.63 -9.63 -21.08
N VAL A 169 17.29 -9.41 -22.22
CA VAL A 169 18.69 -8.97 -22.25
C VAL A 169 18.83 -7.59 -21.59
N SER A 170 17.91 -6.68 -21.90
CA SER A 170 17.86 -5.34 -21.28
C SER A 170 17.63 -5.41 -19.77
N GLU A 171 16.80 -6.33 -19.28
CA GLU A 171 16.58 -6.52 -17.83
C GLU A 171 17.88 -6.87 -17.11
N ALA A 172 18.69 -7.79 -17.66
CA ALA A 172 19.97 -8.16 -17.06
C ALA A 172 20.91 -6.95 -16.93
N ARG A 173 20.99 -6.12 -17.99
CA ARG A 173 21.78 -4.89 -17.97
C ARG A 173 21.25 -3.89 -16.94
N LEU A 174 19.95 -3.61 -16.96
CA LEU A 174 19.28 -2.67 -16.05
C LEU A 174 19.39 -3.11 -14.59
N ARG A 175 19.36 -4.43 -14.33
CA ARG A 175 19.54 -4.98 -13.00
C ARG A 175 20.98 -4.77 -12.50
N ALA A 176 21.99 -5.00 -13.33
CA ALA A 176 23.38 -4.71 -12.98
C ALA A 176 23.61 -3.21 -12.72
N GLU A 177 23.05 -2.33 -13.55
CA GLU A 177 23.09 -0.88 -13.34
C GLU A 177 22.43 -0.47 -12.02
N TYR A 178 21.23 -1.02 -11.75
CA TYR A 178 20.50 -0.80 -10.50
C TYR A 178 21.32 -1.28 -9.29
N ASP A 179 21.87 -2.49 -9.33
CA ASP A 179 22.62 -3.07 -8.22
C ASP A 179 23.89 -2.27 -7.90
N ALA A 180 24.60 -1.78 -8.91
CA ALA A 180 25.78 -0.92 -8.72
C ALA A 180 25.43 0.42 -8.06
N ILE A 181 24.35 1.07 -8.50
CA ILE A 181 23.88 2.33 -7.90
C ILE A 181 23.33 2.08 -6.49
N HIS A 182 22.59 1.00 -6.29
CA HIS A 182 22.04 0.62 -5.00
C HIS A 182 23.14 0.28 -3.99
N ALA A 183 24.25 -0.33 -4.41
CA ALA A 183 25.43 -0.55 -3.58
C ALA A 183 26.01 0.79 -3.07
N ARG A 184 26.24 1.76 -3.96
CA ARG A 184 26.73 3.11 -3.59
C ARG A 184 25.76 3.84 -2.67
N PHE A 185 24.46 3.75 -2.96
CA PHE A 185 23.41 4.31 -2.11
C PHE A 185 23.46 3.73 -0.70
N ARG A 186 23.57 2.40 -0.56
CA ARG A 186 23.63 1.71 0.74
C ARG A 186 24.93 2.00 1.49
N GLU A 187 26.06 2.01 0.79
CA GLU A 187 27.36 2.31 1.38
C GLU A 187 27.39 3.73 1.95
N TRP A 188 26.92 4.72 1.18
CA TRP A 188 26.81 6.09 1.68
C TRP A 188 25.88 6.16 2.90
N LYS A 189 24.72 5.49 2.85
CA LYS A 189 23.76 5.44 3.97
C LYS A 189 24.38 4.83 5.23
N ALA A 190 25.18 3.78 5.09
CA ALA A 190 25.85 3.12 6.21
C ALA A 190 26.91 4.03 6.84
N ARG A 191 27.69 4.75 6.03
CA ARG A 191 28.73 5.69 6.51
C ARG A 191 28.16 6.92 7.21
N HIS A 192 26.96 7.36 6.83
CA HIS A 192 26.30 8.55 7.41
C HIS A 192 25.12 8.17 8.31
N ALA A 193 25.09 6.94 8.85
CA ALA A 193 23.93 6.42 9.58
C ALA A 193 23.54 7.29 10.78
N GLU A 194 24.51 7.89 11.48
CA GLU A 194 24.29 8.75 12.64
C GLU A 194 23.74 10.14 12.28
N GLU A 195 23.92 10.58 11.03
CA GLU A 195 23.45 11.89 10.53
C GLU A 195 22.05 11.83 9.91
N LEU A 196 21.55 10.60 9.71
CA LEU A 196 20.26 10.34 9.10
C LEU A 196 19.18 10.15 10.18
N PRO A 197 17.98 10.72 9.98
CA PRO A 197 16.89 10.45 10.91
C PRO A 197 16.56 8.97 10.91
N ASP A 198 16.53 8.36 12.10
CA ASP A 198 16.03 7.01 12.31
C ASP A 198 14.51 7.05 12.54
N PRO A 199 13.69 6.54 11.58
CA PRO A 199 12.23 6.56 11.71
C PRO A 199 11.69 5.79 12.92
N GLU A 200 12.47 4.84 13.46
CA GLU A 200 12.08 4.04 14.62
C GLU A 200 12.33 4.76 15.95
N LYS A 201 13.28 5.71 15.98
CA LYS A 201 13.65 6.50 17.17
C LYS A 201 13.09 7.92 17.15
N ASP A 202 12.36 8.32 16.12
CA ASP A 202 11.71 9.64 16.06
C ASP A 202 10.79 9.84 17.28
N PRO A 203 10.90 10.98 18.01
CA PRO A 203 10.12 11.21 19.22
C PRO A 203 8.61 11.17 18.99
N SER A 204 8.13 11.70 17.87
CA SER A 204 6.70 11.70 17.53
C SER A 204 6.22 10.28 17.22
N VAL A 205 6.99 9.51 16.44
CA VAL A 205 6.69 8.09 16.18
C VAL A 205 6.64 7.30 17.49
N THR A 206 7.59 7.52 18.40
CA THR A 206 7.64 6.84 19.70
C THR A 206 6.44 7.20 20.57
N ALA A 207 6.09 8.49 20.65
CA ALA A 207 4.93 8.97 21.39
C ALA A 207 3.61 8.39 20.85
N TRP A 208 3.40 8.42 19.53
CA TRP A 208 2.19 7.87 18.92
C TRP A 208 2.10 6.35 19.03
N ARG A 209 3.21 5.63 19.01
CA ARG A 209 3.21 4.18 19.28
C ARG A 209 2.74 3.86 20.68
N ARG A 210 3.19 4.64 21.67
CA ARG A 210 2.72 4.48 23.06
C ARG A 210 1.22 4.75 23.16
N GLU A 211 0.74 5.86 22.57
CA GLU A 211 -0.70 6.18 22.53
C GLU A 211 -1.50 5.07 21.83
N MET A 212 -0.98 4.54 20.72
CA MET A 212 -1.60 3.44 19.98
C MET A 212 -1.65 2.15 20.82
N GLY A 213 -0.62 1.88 21.64
CA GLY A 213 -0.60 0.77 22.60
C GLY A 213 -1.64 0.91 23.71
N GLU A 214 -1.81 2.11 24.27
CA GLU A 214 -2.84 2.41 25.27
C GLU A 214 -4.25 2.24 24.69
N ARG A 215 -4.50 2.75 23.48
CA ARG A 215 -5.77 2.58 22.77
C ARG A 215 -6.04 1.13 22.38
N ARG A 216 -5.01 0.34 22.07
CA ARG A 216 -5.17 -1.09 21.78
C ARG A 216 -5.84 -1.82 22.94
N ALA A 217 -5.55 -1.44 24.18
CA ALA A 217 -6.15 -2.05 25.36
C ALA A 217 -7.67 -1.79 25.46
N SER A 218 -8.16 -0.65 24.95
CA SER A 218 -9.60 -0.35 24.91
C SER A 218 -10.32 -1.02 23.73
N ILE A 219 -9.56 -1.50 22.74
CA ILE A 219 -10.06 -2.19 21.55
C ILE A 219 -9.88 -3.70 21.74
N ALA A 220 -10.74 -4.31 22.56
CA ALA A 220 -10.64 -5.74 22.87
C ALA A 220 -10.79 -6.61 21.61
N GLY A 221 -9.85 -7.54 21.40
CA GLY A 221 -9.80 -8.45 20.26
C GLY A 221 -8.77 -8.08 19.19
N LEU A 222 -8.20 -6.87 19.21
CA LEU A 222 -7.15 -6.46 18.27
C LEU A 222 -5.79 -7.10 18.62
N ALA A 223 -5.76 -8.42 18.79
CA ALA A 223 -4.57 -9.24 18.93
C ALA A 223 -4.12 -9.65 17.51
N TYR A 224 -3.05 -9.01 17.02
CA TYR A 224 -2.24 -9.55 15.94
C TYR A 224 -1.42 -10.70 16.49
#